data_AF-A0AAU8TQX1-F1
#
_entry.id   AF-A0AAU8TQX1-F1
#
_cell.length_a   1.000
_cell.length_b   1.000
_cell.length_c   1.000
_cell.angle_alpha   90.00
_cell.angle_beta   90.00
_cell.angle_gamma   90.00
#
_symmetry.space_group_name_H-M   'P 1'
#
loop_
_entity.id
_entity.type
_entity.pdbx_description
1 polymer ?
#
loop_
_entity_poly.entity_id
_entity_poly.type
_entity_poly.pdbx_seq_one_letter_code
_entity_poly.pdbx_strand_id
1 'polypeptide(L)' 'MGSRLHELKRSKDLPRVGKLAKQYAEQALQPLLDDGRAQDITITVEQPHNGWLNLQIDITDATGNPQVFRHPVRVN' A
#
# COMPACT_ATOMS: atom_id res chain seq x y z
N MET A 1 -0.45 5.87 39.99
CA MET A 1 -0.35 4.78 38.99
C MET A 1 -1.56 4.85 38.07
N GLY A 2 -1.60 5.86 37.19
CA GLY A 2 -2.63 6.02 36.17
C GLY A 2 -2.00 5.66 34.83
N SER A 3 -2.41 4.53 34.28
CA SER A 3 -1.78 3.89 33.14
C SER A 3 -1.83 4.76 31.87
N ARG A 4 -0.66 5.07 31.30
CA ARG A 4 -0.50 5.66 29.94
C ARG A 4 -0.89 4.68 28.82
N LEU A 5 -1.52 3.54 29.14
CA LEU A 5 -2.05 2.59 28.15
C LEU A 5 -3.37 3.07 27.50
N HIS A 6 -4.04 4.08 28.07
CA HIS A 6 -5.29 4.61 27.52
C HIS A 6 -5.04 5.63 26.38
N GLU A 7 -3.83 6.20 26.28
CA GLU A 7 -3.46 7.12 25.19
C GLU A 7 -3.22 6.39 23.86
N LEU A 8 -2.99 5.07 23.90
CA LEU A 8 -2.72 4.24 22.71
C LEU A 8 -3.99 3.71 22.01
N LYS A 9 -5.19 3.96 22.54
CA LYS A 9 -6.45 3.52 21.91
C LYS A 9 -6.86 4.28 20.64
N ARG A 10 -6.09 5.29 20.25
CA ARG A 10 -6.16 5.91 18.92
C ARG A 10 -4.77 5.90 18.30
N SER A 11 -4.37 4.75 17.79
CA SER A 11 -3.17 4.58 16.96
C SER A 11 -3.26 5.51 15.74
N LYS A 12 -2.71 6.72 15.89
CA LYS A 12 -2.54 7.74 14.83
C LYS A 12 -1.52 7.33 13.77
N ASP A 13 -0.99 6.10 13.83
CA ASP A 13 -0.02 5.55 12.89
C ASP A 13 -0.68 4.91 11.65
N LEU A 14 -2.01 4.80 11.60
CA LEU A 14 -2.73 4.31 10.42
C LEU A 14 -2.29 5.00 9.10
N PRO A 15 -2.18 6.34 9.03
CA PRO A 15 -1.70 7.04 7.83
C PRO A 15 -0.23 6.71 7.51
N ARG A 16 0.60 6.50 8.55
CA ARG A 16 2.01 6.13 8.37
C ARG A 16 2.12 4.74 7.76
N VAL A 17 1.27 3.81 8.17
CA VAL A 17 1.24 2.45 7.61
C VAL A 17 0.84 2.47 6.14
N GLY A 18 -0.15 3.29 5.75
CA GLY A 18 -0.50 3.41 4.34
C GLY A 18 0.59 4.02 3.48
N LYS A 19 1.28 5.04 3.99
CA LYS A 19 2.45 5.60 3.30
C LYS A 19 3.58 4.58 3.15
N LEU A 20 3.90 3.83 4.21
CA LEU A 20 4.92 2.78 4.16
C LEU A 20 4.55 1.64 3.22
N ALA A 21 3.30 1.19 3.24
CA ALA A 21 2.82 0.16 2.33
C ALA A 21 2.95 0.59 0.86
N LYS A 22 2.62 1.86 0.55
CA LYS A 22 2.84 2.44 -0.77
C LYS A 22 4.31 2.41 -1.16
N GLN A 23 5.19 2.91 -0.29
CA GLN A 23 6.63 2.97 -0.56
C GLN A 23 7.24 1.59 -0.78
N TYR A 24 6.86 0.60 0.02
CA TYR A 24 7.33 -0.77 -0.18
C TYR A 24 6.84 -1.39 -1.48
N ALA A 25 5.59 -1.12 -1.87
CA ALA A 25 5.09 -1.57 -3.17
C ALA A 25 5.81 -0.87 -4.33
N GLU A 26 6.02 0.44 -4.25
CA GLU A 26 6.81 1.20 -5.24
C GLU A 26 8.22 0.62 -5.40
N GLN A 27 8.91 0.35 -4.29
CA GLN A 27 10.26 -0.24 -4.31
C GLN A 27 10.28 -1.68 -4.84
N ALA A 28 9.30 -2.50 -4.48
CA ALA A 28 9.24 -3.89 -4.95
C ALA A 28 8.90 -3.99 -6.45
N LEU A 29 8.20 -2.99 -6.99
CA LEU A 29 7.76 -2.95 -8.39
C LEU A 29 8.73 -2.17 -9.29
N GLN A 30 9.64 -1.37 -8.74
CA GLN A 30 10.69 -0.66 -9.50
C GLN A 30 11.44 -1.55 -10.50
N PRO A 31 11.90 -2.77 -10.13
CA PRO A 31 12.58 -3.65 -11.07
C PRO A 31 11.74 -4.04 -12.30
N LEU A 32 10.41 -4.02 -12.21
CA LEU A 32 9.55 -4.30 -13.36
C LEU A 32 9.57 -3.16 -14.39
N LEU A 33 9.69 -1.92 -13.93
CA LEU A 33 9.89 -0.75 -14.80
C LEU A 33 11.30 -0.78 -15.40
N ASP A 34 12.31 -1.05 -14.56
CA ASP A 34 13.72 -1.08 -14.98
C ASP A 34 14.00 -2.19 -16.01
N ASP A 35 13.39 -3.37 -15.85
CA ASP A 35 13.47 -4.48 -16.81
C ASP A 35 12.63 -4.22 -18.09
N GLY A 36 11.87 -3.13 -18.16
CA GLY A 36 10.97 -2.80 -19.27
C GLY A 36 9.76 -3.73 -19.38
N ARG A 37 9.40 -4.44 -18.31
CA ARG A 37 8.22 -5.33 -18.25
C ARG A 37 6.94 -4.56 -17.98
N ALA A 38 7.02 -3.42 -17.31
CA ALA A 38 5.91 -2.51 -17.12
C ALA A 38 6.25 -1.16 -17.77
N GLN A 39 5.28 -0.57 -18.45
CA GLN A 39 5.35 0.79 -18.97
C GLN A 39 4.90 1.82 -17.93
N ASP A 40 3.88 1.47 -17.16
CA ASP A 40 3.34 2.34 -16.12
C ASP A 40 2.86 1.52 -14.92
N ILE A 41 3.03 2.07 -13.72
CA ILE A 41 2.59 1.45 -12.47
C ILE A 41 1.96 2.54 -11.61
N THR A 42 0.66 2.42 -11.38
CA THR A 42 -0.10 3.29 -10.49
C THR A 42 -0.47 2.53 -9.23
N ILE A 43 -0.05 3.04 -8.07
CA ILE A 43 -0.33 2.42 -6.77
C ILE A 43 -1.26 3.32 -5.97
N THR A 44 -2.46 2.80 -5.71
CA THR A 44 -3.50 3.44 -4.92
C THR A 44 -3.63 2.74 -3.58
N VAL A 45 -3.63 3.52 -2.50
CA VAL A 45 -3.80 2.99 -1.15
C VAL A 45 -5.10 3.52 -0.58
N GLU A 46 -5.98 2.61 -0.20
CA GLU A 46 -7.25 2.93 0.45
C GLU A 46 -7.24 2.32 1.86
N GLN A 47 -7.45 3.15 2.87
CA GLN A 47 -7.49 2.69 4.26
C GLN A 47 -8.87 2.97 4.84
N PRO A 48 -9.81 2.03 4.71
CA PRO A 48 -11.03 2.09 5.49
C PRO A 48 -10.63 2.05 6.99
N HIS A 49 -11.26 2.86 7.83
CA HIS A 49 -10.89 3.02 9.24
C HIS A 49 -11.27 1.80 10.12
N ASN A 50 -11.24 0.61 9.52
CA ASN A 50 -11.66 -0.69 10.05
C ASN A 50 -10.48 -1.62 10.34
N GLY A 51 -9.24 -1.11 10.32
CA GLY A 51 -8.03 -1.93 10.52
C GLY A 51 -7.59 -2.70 9.27
N TRP A 52 -8.08 -2.30 8.10
CA TRP A 52 -7.66 -2.86 6.81
C TRP A 52 -7.05 -1.77 5.95
N LEU A 53 -6.12 -2.20 5.11
CA LEU A 53 -5.48 -1.37 4.11
C LEU A 53 -5.59 -2.09 2.78
N ASN A 54 -6.34 -1.52 1.86
CA ASN A 54 -6.47 -2.03 0.50
C ASN A 54 -5.41 -1.37 -0.36
N LEU A 55 -4.51 -2.18 -0.90
CA LEU A 55 -3.59 -1.76 -1.94
C LEU A 55 -4.18 -2.13 -3.29
N GLN A 56 -4.35 -1.16 -4.18
CA GLN A 56 -4.65 -1.41 -5.59
C GLN A 56 -3.43 -0.99 -6.41
N ILE A 57 -2.93 -1.91 -7.22
CA ILE A 57 -1.79 -1.72 -8.09
C ILE A 57 -2.29 -1.92 -9.52
N ASP A 58 -2.31 -0.85 -10.29
CA ASP A 58 -2.66 -0.85 -11.71
C ASP A 58 -1.35 -0.81 -12.51
N ILE A 59 -1.05 -1.87 -13.26
CA ILE A 59 0.17 -2.03 -14.04
C ILE A 59 -0.21 -2.05 -15.52
N THR A 60 0.46 -1.25 -16.34
CA THR A 60 0.41 -1.38 -17.80
C THR A 60 1.64 -2.17 -18.25
N ASP A 61 1.44 -3.38 -18.75
CA ASP A 61 2.52 -4.23 -19.26
C ASP A 61 3.21 -3.60 -20.49
N ALA A 62 4.41 -4.07 -20.83
CA ALA A 62 5.14 -3.73 -22.05
C ALA A 62 4.30 -3.92 -23.33
N THR A 63 3.37 -4.88 -23.31
CA THR A 63 2.47 -5.15 -24.44
C THR A 63 1.26 -4.21 -24.49
N GLY A 64 1.13 -3.26 -23.54
CA GLY A 64 -0.01 -2.35 -23.42
C GLY A 64 -1.24 -2.96 -22.74
N ASN A 65 -1.11 -4.14 -22.12
CA ASN A 65 -2.21 -4.78 -21.41
C ASN A 65 -2.28 -4.27 -19.96
N PRO A 66 -3.42 -3.69 -19.52
CA PRO A 66 -3.60 -3.29 -18.15
C PRO A 66 -3.86 -4.51 -17.26
N GLN A 67 -3.15 -4.58 -16.14
CA GLN A 67 -3.30 -5.59 -15.10
C GLN A 67 -3.59 -4.90 -13.77
N VAL A 68 -4.67 -5.31 -13.11
CA VAL A 68 -5.10 -4.74 -11.82
C VAL A 68 -4.90 -5.79 -10.73
N PHE A 69 -4.09 -5.45 -9.74
CA PHE A 69 -3.85 -6.28 -8.57
C PHE A 69 -4.42 -5.60 -7.33
N ARG A 70 -5.18 -6.35 -6.53
CA ARG A 70 -5.70 -5.87 -5.25
C ARG A 70 -5.14 -6.73 -4.13
N HIS A 71 -4.47 -6.08 -3.19
CA HIS A 71 -3.84 -6.73 -2.05
C HIS A 71 -4.38 -6.14 -0.74
N PRO A 72 -5.33 -6.80 -0.07
CA PRO A 72 -5.80 -6.38 1.24
C PRO A 72 -4.78 -6.77 2.31
N VAL A 73 -4.29 -5.77 3.05
CA VAL A 73 -3.36 -5.91 4.17
C VAL A 73 -4.10 -5.63 5.47
N ARG A 74 -3.98 -6.53 6.44
CA ARG A 74 -4.53 -6.30 7.78
C ARG A 74 -3.55 -5.48 8.61
N VAL A 75 -4.02 -4.39 9.21
CA VAL A 75 -3.24 -3.52 10.10
C VAL A 75 -3.83 -3.60 11.50
N ASN A 76 -2.99 -3.97 12.48
CA ASN A 76 -3.40 -4.31 13.85
C ASN A 76 -2.82 -3.32 14.87
#